data_AF-A0A928ZX54-F1
#
_entry.id   AF-A0A928ZX54-F1
#
_cell.length_a   1.000
_cell.length_b   1.000
_cell.length_c   1.000
_cell.angle_alpha   90.00
_cell.angle_beta   90.00
_cell.angle_gamma   90.00
#
_symmetry.space_group_name_H-M   'P 1'
#
loop_
_entity.id
_entity.type
_entity.pdbx_description
1 polymer ?
#
loop_
_entity_poly.entity_id
_entity_poly.type
_entity_poly.pdbx_seq_one_letter_code
_entity_poly.pdbx_strand_id
1 'polypeptide(L)'
;MKSLLRQLTTLSAVAATVCGAAIIPSSASAAQFDQQPIGDDRVVAIAEPISNGRLYKLLIIEQLSSVRRCWQEEAGNPTTIEPLLLTFDFTGICGRSSDSNGYSIRIGGEDLGSRYRLQVEKQGDVLVLVAAPSPLQRGLPKLEVGRSSGIANDFVKLQLDAGWSMARRVFNGQTLGHIYLTNNQSLDAVIAASGAERPTP
;
A
#
# COMPACT_ATOMS: atom_id res chain seq x y z
N MET A 1 34.75 69.40 45.32
CA MET A 1 36.07 68.73 45.46
C MET A 1 36.05 67.43 44.66
N LYS A 2 37.11 67.18 43.86
CA LYS A 2 37.42 65.98 43.02
C LYS A 2 36.64 65.92 41.71
N SER A 3 37.11 66.57 40.64
CA SER A 3 38.21 66.21 39.71
C SER A 3 37.86 65.05 38.77
N LEU A 4 37.77 65.43 37.49
CA LEU A 4 37.69 64.64 36.27
C LEU A 4 38.93 63.74 36.04
N LEU A 5 38.85 62.97 34.93
CA LEU A 5 39.90 62.28 34.16
C LEU A 5 40.22 60.84 34.65
N ARG A 6 40.35 59.81 33.80
CA ARG A 6 40.36 59.65 32.33
C ARG A 6 40.06 58.15 32.06
N GLN A 7 39.14 57.83 31.16
CA GLN A 7 38.95 56.46 30.67
C GLN A 7 39.98 56.19 29.57
N LEU A 8 40.82 55.17 29.75
CA LEU A 8 41.72 54.64 28.74
C LEU A 8 40.97 53.54 27.98
N THR A 9 40.63 53.83 26.73
CA THR A 9 40.04 52.89 25.77
C THR A 9 41.12 51.95 25.22
N THR A 10 41.05 50.66 25.58
CA THR A 10 41.82 49.60 24.92
C THR A 10 40.92 48.94 23.86
N LEU A 11 41.20 49.20 22.58
CA LEU A 11 40.59 48.45 21.47
C LEU A 11 41.23 47.05 21.41
N SER A 12 40.47 46.03 21.76
CA SER A 12 40.81 44.63 21.44
C SER A 12 40.02 44.20 20.21
N ALA A 13 40.68 44.06 19.07
CA ALA A 13 40.08 43.53 17.85
C ALA A 13 39.98 42.01 17.97
N VAL A 14 38.76 41.48 18.11
CA VAL A 14 38.48 40.04 18.04
C VAL A 14 38.18 39.68 16.59
N ALA A 15 39.09 38.96 15.93
CA ALA A 15 38.83 38.34 14.64
C ALA A 15 37.99 37.07 14.84
N ALA A 16 36.71 37.13 14.48
CA ALA A 16 35.82 35.97 14.49
C ALA A 16 35.92 35.22 13.15
N THR A 17 36.64 34.10 13.14
CA THR A 17 36.66 33.16 12.01
C THR A 17 35.39 32.32 12.05
N VAL A 18 34.41 32.65 11.21
CA VAL A 18 33.20 31.83 11.02
C VAL A 18 33.51 30.71 10.03
N CYS A 19 33.76 29.50 10.54
CA CYS A 19 33.74 28.28 9.72
C CYS A 19 32.27 27.91 9.42
N GLY A 20 31.77 28.30 8.25
CA GLY A 20 30.50 27.81 7.72
C GLY A 20 30.65 26.38 7.22
N ALA A 21 30.19 25.40 8.00
CA ALA A 21 30.04 24.03 7.52
C ALA A 21 28.86 23.99 6.53
N ALA A 22 29.16 23.84 5.24
CA ALA A 22 28.14 23.56 4.24
C ALA A 22 27.58 22.16 4.49
N ILE A 23 26.36 22.08 5.03
CA ILE A 23 25.60 20.84 5.10
C ILE A 23 25.16 20.51 3.68
N ILE A 24 25.91 19.64 2.99
CA ILE A 24 25.48 19.10 1.70
C ILE A 24 24.31 18.16 2.00
N PRO A 25 23.09 18.43 1.50
CA PRO A 25 21.98 17.51 1.68
C PRO A 25 22.29 16.22 0.90
N SER A 26 22.51 15.13 1.62
CA SER A 26 22.56 13.80 1.04
C SER A 26 21.21 13.51 0.41
N SER A 27 21.14 13.39 -0.91
CA SER A 27 19.95 12.89 -1.59
C SER A 27 19.65 11.48 -1.08
N ALA A 28 18.53 11.32 -0.39
CA ALA A 28 18.05 10.01 0.01
C ALA A 28 17.74 9.19 -1.26
N SER A 29 18.58 8.19 -1.55
CA SER A 29 18.27 7.20 -2.57
C SER A 29 17.04 6.42 -2.09
N ALA A 30 15.91 6.57 -2.79
CA ALA A 30 14.75 5.73 -2.53
C ALA A 30 15.18 4.28 -2.78
N ALA A 31 15.01 3.41 -1.78
CA ALA A 31 15.35 2.01 -1.93
C ALA A 31 14.61 1.44 -3.17
N GLN A 32 15.38 0.91 -4.12
CA GLN A 32 14.82 0.25 -5.28
C GLN A 32 14.31 -1.12 -4.84
N PHE A 33 12.99 -1.31 -4.95
CA PHE A 33 12.35 -2.58 -4.69
C PHE A 33 11.91 -3.20 -6.00
N ASP A 34 12.24 -4.48 -6.14
CA ASP A 34 11.74 -5.33 -7.21
C ASP A 34 10.45 -6.02 -6.77
N GLN A 35 9.89 -6.84 -7.65
CA GLN A 35 8.75 -7.67 -7.34
C GLN A 35 8.87 -9.08 -7.92
N GLN A 36 8.29 -10.04 -7.23
CA GLN A 36 8.18 -11.43 -7.67
C GLN A 36 6.69 -11.80 -7.79
N PRO A 37 6.20 -12.22 -8.96
CA PRO A 37 4.81 -12.65 -9.12
C PRO A 37 4.43 -13.78 -8.15
N ILE A 38 3.20 -13.75 -7.66
CA ILE A 38 2.60 -14.82 -6.86
C ILE A 38 1.54 -15.49 -7.73
N GLY A 39 1.51 -16.83 -7.76
CA GLY A 39 0.48 -17.56 -8.49
C GLY A 39 -0.90 -17.34 -7.88
N ASP A 40 -1.93 -17.22 -8.71
CA ASP A 40 -3.31 -16.91 -8.27
C ASP A 40 -3.89 -17.99 -7.33
N ASP A 41 -3.40 -19.22 -7.42
CA ASP A 41 -3.76 -20.33 -6.52
C ASP A 41 -3.10 -20.22 -5.13
N ARG A 42 -2.14 -19.31 -4.99
CA ARG A 42 -1.35 -19.10 -3.77
C ARG A 42 -1.66 -17.80 -3.06
N VAL A 43 -2.55 -16.96 -3.57
CA VAL A 43 -2.91 -15.70 -2.92
C VAL A 43 -4.37 -15.35 -3.16
N VAL A 44 -5.00 -14.77 -2.14
CA VAL A 44 -6.40 -14.34 -2.22
C VAL A 44 -6.57 -12.95 -1.63
N ALA A 45 -7.28 -12.08 -2.35
CA ALA A 45 -7.74 -10.80 -1.84
C ALA A 45 -9.16 -10.94 -1.27
N ILE A 46 -9.37 -10.40 -0.07
CA ILE A 46 -10.58 -10.63 0.72
C ILE A 46 -11.08 -9.29 1.23
N ALA A 47 -12.39 -9.07 1.12
CA ALA A 47 -13.08 -8.03 1.86
C ALA A 47 -13.45 -8.58 3.24
N GLU A 48 -12.67 -8.23 4.27
CA GLU A 48 -12.95 -8.58 5.65
C GLU A 48 -14.01 -7.61 6.22
N PRO A 49 -15.15 -8.11 6.73
CA PRO A 49 -16.18 -7.27 7.29
C PRO A 49 -15.71 -6.70 8.63
N ILE A 50 -15.95 -5.40 8.82
CA ILE A 50 -15.69 -4.71 10.08
C ILE A 50 -16.94 -3.91 10.48
N SER A 51 -17.04 -3.52 11.75
CA SER A 51 -18.21 -2.80 12.27
C SER A 51 -19.52 -3.57 11.97
N ASN A 52 -19.52 -4.88 12.23
CA ASN A 52 -20.66 -5.77 11.96
C ASN A 52 -21.17 -5.70 10.51
N GLY A 53 -20.25 -5.74 9.54
CA GLY A 53 -20.57 -5.74 8.10
C GLY A 53 -20.98 -4.38 7.53
N ARG A 54 -20.90 -3.31 8.31
CA ARG A 54 -21.16 -1.94 7.82
C ARG A 54 -20.04 -1.45 6.92
N LEU A 55 -18.79 -1.80 7.23
CA LEU A 55 -17.58 -1.42 6.51
C LEU A 55 -16.76 -2.67 6.19
N TYR A 56 -15.85 -2.58 5.24
CA TYR A 56 -14.96 -3.67 4.85
C TYR A 56 -13.54 -3.13 4.73
N LYS A 57 -12.55 -3.97 5.04
CA LYS A 57 -11.13 -3.68 4.78
C LYS A 57 -10.53 -4.78 3.92
N LEU A 58 -9.43 -4.47 3.24
CA LEU A 58 -8.70 -5.46 2.47
C LEU A 58 -7.88 -6.35 3.42
N LEU A 59 -8.03 -7.66 3.23
CA LEU A 59 -7.17 -8.69 3.78
C LEU A 59 -6.59 -9.49 2.62
N ILE A 60 -5.28 -9.72 2.63
CA ILE A 60 -4.62 -10.63 1.69
C ILE A 60 -4.05 -11.80 2.48
N ILE A 61 -4.35 -13.01 2.03
CA ILE A 61 -3.75 -14.24 2.55
C ILE A 61 -2.91 -14.87 1.45
N GLU A 62 -1.70 -15.31 1.81
CA GLU A 62 -0.80 -16.01 0.91
C GLU A 62 -0.46 -17.40 1.45
N GLN A 63 -0.46 -18.41 0.58
CA GLN A 63 0.01 -19.77 0.86
C GLN A 63 1.53 -19.81 0.66
N LEU A 64 2.34 -19.91 1.73
CA LEU A 64 3.81 -19.91 1.66
C LEU A 64 4.40 -21.32 1.50
N SER A 65 3.77 -22.33 2.11
CA SER A 65 4.15 -23.74 1.98
C SER A 65 2.91 -24.63 1.76
N SER A 66 3.08 -25.92 1.47
CA SER A 66 1.97 -26.86 1.27
C SER A 66 1.59 -27.65 2.52
N VAL A 67 2.19 -27.34 3.69
CA VAL A 67 1.98 -28.10 4.94
C VAL A 67 0.53 -28.09 5.38
N ARG A 68 -0.13 -26.93 5.29
CA ARG A 68 -1.55 -26.76 5.62
C ARG A 68 -2.13 -25.62 4.81
N ARG A 69 -3.38 -25.78 4.38
CA ARG A 69 -4.09 -24.77 3.61
C ARG A 69 -4.43 -23.54 4.47
N CYS A 70 -4.18 -22.35 3.94
CA CYS A 70 -4.33 -21.07 4.65
C CYS A 70 -5.75 -20.49 4.58
N TRP A 71 -6.52 -20.83 3.55
CA TRP A 71 -7.92 -20.46 3.39
C TRP A 71 -8.67 -21.50 2.57
N GLN A 72 -9.99 -21.50 2.66
CA GLN A 72 -10.86 -22.29 1.80
C GLN A 72 -11.87 -21.38 1.12
N GLU A 73 -12.11 -21.61 -0.18
CA GLU A 73 -13.16 -20.90 -0.91
C GLU A 73 -14.47 -21.67 -0.80
N GLU A 74 -15.54 -20.94 -0.52
CA GLU A 74 -16.91 -21.44 -0.54
C GLU A 74 -17.64 -20.77 -1.71
N ALA A 75 -17.92 -21.55 -2.75
CA ALA A 75 -18.59 -21.04 -3.94
C ALA A 75 -20.02 -20.58 -3.59
N GLY A 76 -20.38 -19.40 -4.07
CA GLY A 76 -21.68 -18.78 -3.81
C GLY A 76 -21.82 -17.45 -4.54
N ASN A 77 -22.88 -16.71 -4.21
CA ASN A 77 -23.08 -15.33 -4.67
C ASN A 77 -23.41 -14.46 -3.44
N PRO A 78 -22.40 -13.89 -2.75
CA PRO A 78 -20.97 -13.88 -3.11
C PRO A 78 -20.21 -15.17 -2.80
N THR A 79 -19.03 -15.34 -3.41
CA THR A 79 -18.02 -16.31 -2.95
C THR A 79 -17.43 -15.86 -1.61
N THR A 80 -17.46 -16.72 -0.60
CA THR A 80 -16.89 -16.48 0.72
C THR A 80 -15.56 -17.21 0.90
N ILE A 81 -14.73 -16.73 1.82
CA ILE A 81 -13.41 -17.25 2.14
C ILE A 81 -13.37 -17.61 3.62
N GLU A 82 -13.19 -18.89 3.94
CA GLU A 82 -12.92 -19.32 5.30
C GLU A 82 -11.41 -19.14 5.62
N PRO A 83 -11.02 -18.27 6.57
CA PRO A 83 -9.62 -18.02 6.90
C PRO A 83 -9.06 -19.10 7.85
N LEU A 84 -8.70 -20.27 7.29
CA LEU A 84 -8.18 -21.41 8.04
C LEU A 84 -6.90 -21.12 8.84
N LEU A 85 -6.08 -20.14 8.45
CA LEU A 85 -4.88 -19.72 9.20
C LEU A 85 -5.16 -19.33 10.66
N LEU A 86 -6.41 -19.05 11.03
CA LEU A 86 -6.80 -18.75 12.41
C LEU A 86 -6.88 -19.99 13.31
N THR A 87 -6.81 -21.20 12.74
CA THR A 87 -6.97 -22.47 13.47
C THR A 87 -5.66 -23.16 13.81
N PHE A 88 -4.50 -22.54 13.51
CA PHE A 88 -3.17 -23.12 13.75
C PHE A 88 -2.08 -22.04 13.81
N ASP A 89 -0.87 -22.38 14.26
CA ASP A 89 0.30 -21.51 14.13
C ASP A 89 0.72 -21.44 12.66
N PHE A 90 0.40 -20.32 12.02
CA PHE A 90 0.61 -20.13 10.59
C PHE A 90 2.05 -19.71 10.23
N THR A 91 2.96 -19.60 11.20
CA THR A 91 4.35 -19.16 10.98
C THR A 91 5.04 -20.02 9.93
N GLY A 92 5.54 -19.39 8.85
CA GLY A 92 6.19 -20.08 7.73
C GLY A 92 5.24 -20.89 6.83
N ILE A 93 3.93 -20.88 7.11
CA ILE A 93 2.91 -21.59 6.33
C ILE A 93 2.05 -20.60 5.55
N CYS A 94 1.63 -19.50 6.20
CA CYS A 94 0.77 -18.48 5.60
C CYS A 94 1.37 -17.08 5.74
N GLY A 95 1.18 -16.26 4.71
CA GLY A 95 1.33 -14.80 4.77
C GLY A 95 -0.02 -14.16 5.09
N ARG A 96 -0.01 -13.07 5.87
CA ARG A 96 -1.22 -12.29 6.19
C ARG A 96 -0.91 -10.80 6.13
N SER A 97 -1.56 -10.09 5.21
CA SER A 97 -1.46 -8.63 5.06
C SER A 97 -2.83 -7.99 5.30
N SER A 98 -2.97 -7.28 6.43
CA SER A 98 -4.26 -6.77 6.91
C SER A 98 -4.39 -5.24 6.93
N ASP A 99 -3.32 -4.53 6.54
CA ASP A 99 -3.27 -3.07 6.50
C ASP A 99 -2.23 -2.58 5.48
N SER A 100 -2.12 -1.26 5.35
CA SER A 100 -1.22 -0.60 4.40
C SER A 100 0.28 -0.84 4.61
N ASN A 101 0.69 -1.44 5.73
CA ASN A 101 2.09 -1.88 5.90
C ASN A 101 2.33 -3.22 5.19
N GLY A 102 1.29 -4.04 5.03
CA GLY A 102 1.37 -5.36 4.40
C GLY A 102 1.10 -5.35 2.89
N TYR A 103 0.53 -4.27 2.35
CA TYR A 103 0.27 -4.14 0.92
C TYR A 103 0.31 -2.71 0.40
N SER A 104 0.60 -2.54 -0.89
CA SER A 104 0.45 -1.28 -1.62
C SER A 104 0.12 -1.53 -3.10
N ILE A 105 -0.14 -0.45 -3.84
CA ILE A 105 -0.34 -0.51 -5.28
C ILE A 105 0.98 -0.24 -6.02
N ARG A 106 1.23 -0.98 -7.10
CA ARG A 106 2.40 -0.78 -7.96
C ARG A 106 2.02 -0.79 -9.43
N ILE A 107 2.16 0.34 -10.12
CA ILE A 107 1.75 0.49 -11.53
C ILE A 107 2.95 0.88 -12.37
N GLY A 108 3.15 0.23 -13.51
CA GLY A 108 4.24 0.56 -14.44
C GLY A 108 5.63 0.45 -13.82
N GLY A 109 5.79 -0.39 -12.79
CA GLY A 109 7.03 -0.53 -12.03
C GLY A 109 7.25 0.52 -10.93
N GLU A 110 6.35 1.48 -10.71
CA GLU A 110 6.44 2.45 -9.61
C GLU A 110 5.60 2.00 -8.41
N ASP A 111 6.18 1.99 -7.20
CA ASP A 111 5.42 1.81 -5.96
C ASP A 111 4.67 3.09 -5.63
N LEU A 112 3.35 3.02 -5.70
CA LEU A 112 2.46 4.16 -5.55
C LEU A 112 1.79 4.21 -4.17
N GLY A 113 2.29 3.46 -3.18
CA GLY A 113 1.69 3.39 -1.83
C GLY A 113 1.63 4.73 -1.08
N SER A 114 2.45 5.72 -1.47
CA SER A 114 2.35 7.09 -0.94
C SER A 114 1.26 7.92 -1.65
N ARG A 115 0.94 7.57 -2.90
CA ARG A 115 0.04 8.32 -3.78
C ARG A 115 -1.39 7.79 -3.74
N TYR A 116 -1.56 6.50 -3.51
CA TYR A 116 -2.82 5.79 -3.45
C TYR A 116 -2.92 4.94 -2.19
N ARG A 117 -4.15 4.75 -1.71
CA ARG A 117 -4.51 3.85 -0.62
C ARG A 117 -5.53 2.85 -1.12
N LEU A 118 -5.30 1.58 -0.84
CA LEU A 118 -6.26 0.52 -1.16
C LEU A 118 -7.40 0.51 -0.15
N GLN A 119 -8.62 0.51 -0.65
CA GLN A 119 -9.85 0.56 0.15
C GLN A 119 -10.89 -0.37 -0.46
N VAL A 120 -11.73 -0.97 0.38
CA VAL A 120 -12.90 -1.71 -0.08
C VAL A 120 -14.14 -0.83 0.11
N GLU A 121 -14.83 -0.53 -0.97
CA GLU A 121 -16.02 0.32 -0.99
C GLU A 121 -17.25 -0.51 -1.37
N LYS A 122 -18.40 -0.22 -0.74
CA LYS A 122 -19.67 -0.77 -1.20
C LYS A 122 -20.14 0.03 -2.42
N GLN A 123 -20.49 -0.65 -3.50
CA GLN A 123 -21.12 -0.03 -4.67
C GLN A 123 -22.32 -0.87 -5.10
N GLY A 124 -23.53 -0.41 -4.79
CA GLY A 124 -24.74 -1.21 -4.96
C GLY A 124 -24.64 -2.51 -4.14
N ASP A 125 -24.81 -3.64 -4.82
CA ASP A 125 -24.83 -4.98 -4.21
C ASP A 125 -23.47 -5.70 -4.25
N VAL A 126 -22.40 -4.99 -4.61
CA VAL A 126 -21.02 -5.54 -4.66
C VAL A 126 -20.05 -4.75 -3.80
N LEU A 127 -18.93 -5.39 -3.49
CA LEU A 127 -17.76 -4.80 -2.85
C LEU A 127 -16.70 -4.56 -3.92
N VAL A 128 -16.16 -3.34 -3.97
CA VAL A 128 -15.19 -2.93 -4.97
C VAL A 128 -13.89 -2.56 -4.28
N LEU A 129 -12.80 -3.19 -4.69
CA LEU A 129 -11.46 -2.84 -4.28
C LEU A 129 -10.96 -1.69 -5.15
N VAL A 130 -10.71 -0.54 -4.51
CA VAL A 130 -10.26 0.66 -5.20
C VAL A 130 -8.91 1.14 -4.67
N ALA A 131 -8.12 1.71 -5.57
CA ALA A 131 -7.01 2.57 -5.21
C ALA A 131 -7.51 4.01 -5.15
N ALA A 132 -7.73 4.51 -3.94
CA ALA A 132 -8.17 5.87 -3.69
C ALA A 132 -6.96 6.80 -3.54
N PRO A 133 -6.93 7.98 -4.21
CA PRO A 133 -5.86 8.95 -4.04
C PRO A 133 -5.66 9.34 -2.59
N SER A 134 -4.40 9.47 -2.17
CA SER A 134 -4.05 10.09 -0.89
C SER A 134 -4.56 11.54 -0.86
N PRO A 135 -4.91 12.11 0.31
CA PRO A 135 -5.40 13.49 0.44
C PRO A 135 -4.48 14.56 -0.18
N LEU A 136 -3.18 14.27 -0.26
CA LEU A 136 -2.18 15.14 -0.87
C LEU A 136 -2.16 15.08 -2.41
N GLN A 137 -2.82 14.10 -3.03
CA GLN A 137 -2.82 13.82 -4.47
C GLN A 137 -4.17 14.16 -5.11
N ARG A 138 -4.61 15.42 -4.98
CA ARG A 138 -5.97 15.86 -5.37
C ARG A 138 -6.30 15.80 -6.87
N GLY A 139 -5.34 15.47 -7.75
CA GLY A 139 -5.54 15.38 -9.20
C GLY A 139 -5.63 13.95 -9.75
N LEU A 140 -5.43 12.93 -8.92
CA LEU A 140 -5.52 11.54 -9.35
C LEU A 140 -6.96 11.03 -9.23
N PRO A 141 -7.46 10.19 -10.15
CA PRO A 141 -8.77 9.56 -10.03
C PRO A 141 -8.71 8.34 -9.09
N LYS A 142 -9.87 7.84 -8.65
CA LYS A 142 -9.93 6.49 -8.09
C LYS A 142 -9.75 5.46 -9.21
N LEU A 143 -9.04 4.38 -8.92
CA LEU A 143 -8.87 3.26 -9.85
C LEU A 143 -9.56 2.01 -9.28
N GLU A 144 -10.35 1.32 -10.08
CA GLU A 144 -10.85 -0.01 -9.73
C GLU A 144 -9.73 -1.04 -9.94
N VAL A 145 -9.57 -1.93 -8.96
CA VAL A 145 -8.53 -2.97 -8.95
C VAL A 145 -9.15 -4.37 -8.97
N GLY A 146 -10.41 -4.47 -8.54
CA GLY A 146 -11.15 -5.72 -8.47
C GLY A 146 -12.49 -5.54 -7.76
N ARG A 147 -13.29 -6.60 -7.77
CA ARG A 147 -14.63 -6.62 -7.18
C ARG A 147 -15.06 -8.00 -6.72
N SER A 148 -16.08 -8.04 -5.87
CA SER A 148 -16.77 -9.28 -5.49
C SER A 148 -17.95 -9.61 -6.42
N SER A 149 -18.46 -10.83 -6.31
CA SER A 149 -19.71 -11.27 -6.96
C SER A 149 -20.98 -10.91 -6.16
N GLY A 150 -20.84 -10.19 -5.04
CA GLY A 150 -21.94 -9.81 -4.15
C GLY A 150 -21.43 -9.28 -2.81
N ILE A 151 -22.35 -9.06 -1.87
CA ILE A 151 -22.03 -8.60 -0.51
C ILE A 151 -22.57 -9.58 0.53
N ALA A 152 -21.78 -9.85 1.56
CA ALA A 152 -22.18 -10.63 2.74
C ALA A 152 -21.45 -10.08 3.96
N ASN A 153 -22.06 -10.18 5.15
CA ASN A 153 -21.39 -9.89 6.43
C ASN A 153 -20.45 -11.06 6.81
N ASP A 154 -19.53 -11.36 5.91
CA ASP A 154 -18.54 -12.43 6.00
C ASP A 154 -17.30 -12.04 5.17
N PHE A 155 -16.25 -12.85 5.21
CA PHE A 155 -15.04 -12.70 4.42
C PHE A 155 -15.35 -12.98 2.94
N VAL A 156 -15.57 -11.92 2.16
CA VAL A 156 -15.96 -12.03 0.75
C VAL A 156 -14.73 -12.01 -0.15
N LYS A 157 -14.65 -12.91 -1.14
CA LYS A 157 -13.58 -12.92 -2.14
C LYS A 157 -13.66 -11.66 -3.03
N LEU A 158 -12.52 -11.01 -3.23
CA LEU A 158 -12.33 -9.95 -4.22
C LEU A 158 -11.59 -10.56 -5.42
N GLN A 159 -12.25 -10.58 -6.58
CA GLN A 159 -11.64 -10.97 -7.84
C GLN A 159 -10.94 -9.75 -8.43
N LEU A 160 -9.64 -9.86 -8.73
CA LEU A 160 -8.91 -8.78 -9.39
C LEU A 160 -9.37 -8.62 -10.83
N ASP A 161 -9.47 -7.38 -11.28
CA ASP A 161 -9.86 -7.05 -12.66
C ASP A 161 -8.75 -7.42 -13.65
N ALA A 162 -9.09 -7.49 -14.93
CA ALA A 162 -8.13 -7.82 -15.98
C ALA A 162 -6.92 -6.86 -15.96
N GLY A 163 -5.72 -7.41 -16.05
CA GLY A 163 -4.47 -6.65 -16.00
C GLY A 163 -3.93 -6.39 -14.58
N TRP A 164 -4.71 -6.69 -13.54
CA TRP A 164 -4.25 -6.68 -12.16
C TRP A 164 -3.81 -8.06 -11.70
N SER A 165 -2.73 -8.11 -10.91
CA SER A 165 -2.25 -9.33 -10.25
C SER A 165 -1.59 -8.99 -8.92
N MET A 166 -1.18 -10.01 -8.16
CA MET A 166 -0.45 -9.83 -6.91
C MET A 166 1.01 -10.30 -7.04
N ALA A 167 1.92 -9.52 -6.49
CA ALA A 167 3.34 -9.82 -6.47
C ALA A 167 3.94 -9.50 -5.10
N ARG A 168 5.00 -10.20 -4.72
CA ARG A 168 5.73 -9.94 -3.49
C ARG A 168 6.81 -8.91 -3.72
N ARG A 169 6.98 -7.97 -2.79
CA ARG A 169 8.11 -7.03 -2.76
C ARG A 169 9.41 -7.77 -2.54
N VAL A 170 10.43 -7.41 -3.31
CA VAL A 170 11.77 -7.98 -3.21
C VAL A 170 12.79 -6.86 -2.96
N PHE A 171 13.73 -7.11 -2.07
CA PHE A 171 14.86 -6.22 -1.80
C PHE A 171 16.16 -7.02 -1.82
N ASN A 172 17.10 -6.65 -2.69
CA ASN A 172 18.39 -7.35 -2.85
C ASN A 172 18.24 -8.88 -3.02
N GLY A 173 17.25 -9.31 -3.81
CA GLY A 173 16.95 -10.73 -4.05
C GLY A 173 16.21 -11.44 -2.92
N GLN A 174 15.94 -10.78 -1.79
CA GLN A 174 15.16 -11.34 -0.69
C GLN A 174 13.69 -10.93 -0.79
N THR A 175 12.81 -11.92 -0.71
CA THR A 175 11.37 -11.75 -0.61
C THR A 175 10.97 -11.16 0.73
N LEU A 176 10.18 -10.09 0.72
CA LEU A 176 9.63 -9.43 1.91
C LEU A 176 8.15 -9.79 2.12
N GLY A 177 7.61 -9.53 3.32
CA GLY A 177 6.18 -9.80 3.61
C GLY A 177 5.18 -8.82 2.95
N HIS A 178 5.64 -7.86 2.16
CA HIS A 178 4.80 -6.83 1.55
C HIS A 178 4.30 -7.28 0.17
N ILE A 179 3.00 -7.12 -0.08
CA ILE A 179 2.33 -7.51 -1.33
C ILE A 179 1.99 -6.28 -2.16
N TYR A 180 2.37 -6.29 -3.42
CA TYR A 180 1.90 -5.35 -4.42
C TYR A 180 0.65 -5.88 -5.11
N LEU A 181 -0.40 -5.07 -5.17
CA LEU A 181 -1.41 -5.18 -6.22
C LEU A 181 -0.87 -4.41 -7.43
N THR A 182 -0.56 -5.14 -8.49
CA THR A 182 0.26 -4.61 -9.58
C THR A 182 -0.42 -4.65 -10.94
N ASN A 183 -0.12 -3.63 -11.74
CA ASN A 183 -0.48 -3.55 -13.15
C ASN A 183 0.77 -3.12 -13.94
N ASN A 184 1.07 -3.82 -15.04
CA ASN A 184 2.27 -3.58 -15.83
C ASN A 184 2.14 -2.40 -16.82
N GLN A 185 0.93 -1.90 -17.06
CA GLN A 185 0.72 -0.71 -17.88
C GLN A 185 1.18 0.56 -17.16
N SER A 186 1.36 1.65 -17.92
CA SER A 186 1.63 2.96 -17.31
C SER A 186 0.42 3.46 -16.52
N LEU A 187 0.66 4.33 -15.53
CA LEU A 187 -0.42 4.93 -14.74
C LEU A 187 -1.46 5.63 -15.62
N ASP A 188 -1.01 6.39 -16.64
CA ASP A 188 -1.91 7.08 -17.56
C ASP A 188 -2.78 6.11 -18.38
N ALA A 189 -2.24 4.95 -18.77
CA ALA A 189 -2.99 3.92 -19.47
C ALA A 189 -4.05 3.27 -18.56
N VAL A 190 -3.71 2.99 -17.29
CA VAL A 190 -4.67 2.46 -16.31
C VAL A 190 -5.78 3.49 -16.02
N ILE A 191 -5.44 4.77 -15.90
CA ILE A 191 -6.41 5.86 -15.75
C ILE A 191 -7.35 5.94 -16.95
N ALA A 192 -6.80 5.89 -18.17
CA ALA A 192 -7.59 5.95 -19.40
C ALA A 192 -8.56 4.76 -19.51
N ALA A 193 -8.10 3.54 -19.17
CA ALA A 193 -8.95 2.35 -19.14
C ALA A 193 -10.09 2.48 -18.11
N SER A 194 -9.78 2.95 -16.90
CA SER A 194 -10.76 3.17 -15.83
C SER A 194 -11.84 4.20 -16.20
N GLY A 195 -11.49 5.20 -17.02
CA GLY A 195 -12.43 6.19 -17.54
C GLY A 195 -13.27 5.71 -18.72
N ALA A 196 -12.74 4.78 -19.52
CA ALA A 196 -13.43 4.23 -20.69
C ALA A 196 -14.48 3.16 -20.32
N GLU A 197 -14.33 2.50 -19.16
CA GLU A 197 -15.19 1.39 -18.74
C GLU A 197 -16.46 1.83 -17.99
N ARG A 198 -16.65 3.13 -17.75
CA ARG A 198 -17.88 3.68 -17.16
C ARG A 198 -18.91 3.97 -18.27
N PRO A 199 -20.00 3.19 -18.42
CA PRO A 199 -21.09 3.60 -19.30
C PRO A 199 -21.69 4.88 -18.70
N THR A 200 -21.97 5.87 -19.54
CA THR A 200 -22.82 7.00 -19.17
C THR A 200 -24.16 6.47 -18.65
N PRO A 201 -24.68 6.99 -17.53
CA PRO A 201 -26.04 6.68 -17.08
C PRO A 201 -27.08 7.14 -18.12
#